data_AF-A0A6N8UVV7-F1
#
_entry.id   AF-A0A6N8UVV7-F1
#
_cell.length_a   1.000
_cell.length_b   1.000
_cell.length_c   1.000
_cell.angle_alpha   90.00
_cell.angle_beta   90.00
_cell.angle_gamma   90.00
#
_symmetry.space_group_name_H-M   'P 1'
#
loop_
_entity.id
_entity.type
_entity.pdbx_description
1 polymer ?
#
loop_
_entity_poly.entity_id
_entity_poly.type
_entity_poly.pdbx_seq_one_letter_code
_entity_poly.pdbx_strand_id
1 'polypeptide(L)'
;MFDSADPRMMAGEAKHGLEVRGLSVRSQASGKALITDVFLDAKHGEVLWIVGPSGAGKTTLLRAIAGIEHIHSGSIVVDGRVLANRSIEVPPEQRRVGMVFQNAALF
;
A
#
# COMPACT_ATOMS: atom_id res chain seq x y z
N MET A 1 32.54 -0.10 27.45
CA MET A 1 31.31 0.08 28.25
C MET A 1 30.38 0.92 27.40
N PHE A 2 29.62 0.28 26.52
CA PHE A 2 28.74 0.94 25.55
C PHE A 2 27.34 0.96 26.14
N ASP A 3 26.82 2.17 26.33
CA ASP A 3 25.50 2.44 26.89
C ASP A 3 24.40 1.91 25.96
N SER A 4 23.53 1.05 26.50
CA SER A 4 22.53 0.25 25.79
C SER A 4 21.19 0.96 25.64
N ALA A 5 21.17 2.29 25.68
CA ALA A 5 19.96 3.11 25.68
C ALA A 5 19.80 3.98 24.43
N ASP A 6 20.42 3.64 23.29
CA ASP A 6 20.09 4.29 22.02
C ASP A 6 18.77 3.70 21.46
N PRO A 7 17.68 4.49 21.36
CA PRO A 7 16.40 4.02 20.81
C PRO A 7 16.51 3.53 19.36
N ARG A 8 17.58 3.89 18.64
CA ARG A 8 17.87 3.44 17.28
C ARG A 8 18.32 1.97 17.21
N MET A 9 18.71 1.36 18.33
CA MET A 9 19.11 -0.05 18.38
C MET A 9 17.96 -1.01 18.72
N MET A 10 16.78 -0.50 19.12
CA MET A 10 15.59 -1.31 19.44
C MET A 10 14.60 -1.44 18.28
N ALA A 11 14.80 -0.69 17.20
CA ALA A 11 14.09 -0.91 15.94
C ALA A 11 14.97 -1.80 15.06
N GLY A 12 14.69 -3.11 15.04
CA GLY A 12 15.31 -4.01 14.08
C GLY A 12 15.21 -3.40 12.68
N GLU A 13 16.37 -3.22 12.05
CA GLU A 13 16.61 -2.71 10.70
C GLU A 13 15.37 -2.93 9.80
N ALA A 14 14.52 -1.90 9.65
CA ALA A 14 13.23 -2.06 8.97
C ALA A 14 13.45 -2.25 7.47
N LYS A 15 13.61 -3.50 7.05
CA LYS A 15 13.75 -3.97 5.65
C LYS A 15 12.40 -4.03 4.91
N HIS A 16 11.40 -3.25 5.32
CA HIS A 16 10.06 -3.28 4.74
C HIS A 16 9.91 -2.17 3.69
N GLY A 17 9.74 -2.56 2.42
CA GLY A 17 9.51 -1.64 1.31
C GLY A 17 8.03 -1.26 1.18
N LEU A 18 7.12 -2.23 1.33
CA LEU A 18 5.67 -2.03 1.32
C LEU A 18 5.03 -2.81 2.47
N GLU A 19 4.12 -2.16 3.19
CA GLU A 19 3.25 -2.82 4.16
C GLU A 19 1.80 -2.37 3.96
N VAL A 20 0.91 -3.35 3.81
CA VAL A 20 -0.53 -3.18 3.74
C VAL A 20 -1.15 -3.98 4.87
N ARG A 21 -1.97 -3.33 5.70
CA ARG A 21 -2.60 -3.95 6.88
C ARG A 21 -4.10 -3.72 6.87
N GLY A 22 -4.88 -4.81 6.88
CA GLY A 22 -6.34 -4.79 6.98
C GLY A 22 -7.03 -3.90 5.94
N LEU A 23 -6.43 -3.80 4.74
CA LEU A 23 -6.87 -2.85 3.72
C LEU A 23 -8.22 -3.27 3.16
N SER A 24 -9.19 -2.37 3.27
CA SER A 24 -10.50 -2.54 2.66
C SER A 24 -10.83 -1.33 1.80
N VAL A 25 -11.46 -1.58 0.66
CA VAL A 25 -11.84 -0.56 -0.32
C VAL A 25 -13.26 -0.84 -0.78
N ARG A 26 -14.05 0.23 -0.94
CA ARG A 26 -15.41 0.18 -1.44
C ARG A 26 -15.56 1.03 -2.68
N SER A 27 -16.39 0.58 -3.61
CA SER A 27 -16.78 1.35 -4.78
C SER A 27 -17.53 2.60 -4.34
N GLN A 28 -17.08 3.77 -4.78
CA GLN A 28 -17.79 5.02 -4.51
C GLN A 28 -19.17 5.06 -5.19
N ALA A 29 -19.31 4.44 -6.35
CA ALA A 29 -20.56 4.42 -7.11
C ALA A 29 -21.64 3.50 -6.52
N SER A 30 -21.24 2.36 -5.95
CA SER A 30 -22.18 1.31 -5.52
C SER A 30 -22.13 0.97 -4.03
N GLY A 31 -21.14 1.47 -3.29
CA GLY A 31 -20.87 1.09 -1.89
C GLY A 31 -20.37 -0.35 -1.70
N LYS A 32 -20.34 -1.15 -2.78
CA LYS A 32 -19.92 -2.55 -2.76
C LYS A 32 -18.44 -2.66 -2.36
N ALA A 33 -18.12 -3.62 -1.50
CA ALA A 33 -16.75 -3.96 -1.17
C ALA A 33 -16.03 -4.50 -2.42
N LEU A 34 -14.88 -3.90 -2.73
CA LEU A 34 -14.02 -4.30 -3.86
C LEU A 34 -12.89 -5.21 -3.38
N ILE A 35 -12.30 -4.90 -2.23
CA ILE A 35 -11.41 -5.76 -1.45
C ILE A 35 -11.71 -5.57 0.03
N THR A 36 -11.50 -6.61 0.83
CA THR A 36 -11.74 -6.61 2.27
C THR A 36 -10.58 -7.28 2.98
N ASP A 37 -10.09 -6.63 4.03
CA ASP A 37 -9.10 -7.17 4.97
C ASP A 37 -7.82 -7.73 4.32
N VAL A 38 -7.25 -6.98 3.36
CA VAL A 38 -6.04 -7.39 2.65
C VAL A 38 -4.80 -7.08 3.48
N PHE A 39 -3.93 -8.07 3.61
CA PHE A 39 -2.59 -7.95 4.17
C PHE A 39 -1.55 -8.27 3.11
N LEU A 40 -0.53 -7.43 3.02
CA LEU A 40 0.55 -7.61 2.07
C LEU A 40 1.84 -6.98 2.58
N ASP A 41 2.94 -7.70 2.43
CA ASP A 41 4.28 -7.23 2.77
C ASP A 41 5.20 -7.46 1.59
N ALA A 42 6.08 -6.49 1.35
CA ALA A 42 7.23 -6.67 0.47
C ALA A 42 8.45 -5.97 1.07
N LYS A 43 9.61 -6.61 0.96
CA LYS A 43 10.88 -6.01 1.37
C LYS A 43 11.39 -5.05 0.29
N HIS A 44 12.33 -4.19 0.67
CA HIS A 44 13.00 -3.36 -0.32
C HIS A 44 13.71 -4.23 -1.37
N GLY A 45 13.52 -3.93 -2.65
CA GLY A 45 14.06 -4.72 -3.77
C GLY A 45 13.32 -6.04 -4.07
N GLU A 46 12.27 -6.38 -3.33
CA GLU A 46 11.47 -7.57 -3.58
C GLU A 46 10.49 -7.34 -4.73
N VAL A 47 10.37 -8.34 -5.62
CA VAL A 47 9.38 -8.35 -6.70
C VAL A 47 8.24 -9.28 -6.33
N LEU A 48 7.06 -8.70 -6.14
CA LEU A 48 5.85 -9.43 -5.79
C LEU A 48 4.93 -9.61 -6.99
N TRP A 49 4.35 -10.81 -7.11
CA TRP A 49 3.34 -11.14 -8.10
C TRP A 49 1.96 -11.29 -7.44
N ILE A 50 0.98 -10.51 -7.89
CA ILE A 50 -0.41 -10.63 -7.43
C ILE A 50 -1.23 -11.34 -8.51
N VAL A 51 -1.66 -12.57 -8.22
CA VAL A 51 -2.40 -13.44 -9.14
C VAL A 51 -3.79 -13.77 -8.60
N GLY A 52 -4.73 -14.01 -9.51
CA GLY A 52 -6.10 -14.35 -9.14
C GLY A 52 -7.09 -14.11 -10.29
N PRO A 53 -8.33 -14.60 -10.18
CA PRO A 53 -9.34 -14.49 -11.24
C PRO A 53 -9.70 -13.04 -11.57
N SER A 54 -10.35 -12.83 -12.72
CA SER A 54 -10.92 -11.52 -13.07
C SER A 54 -11.90 -11.08 -11.99
N GLY A 55 -11.86 -9.80 -11.63
CA GLY A 55 -12.71 -9.25 -10.55
C GLY A 55 -12.25 -9.50 -9.12
N ALA A 56 -11.14 -10.22 -8.88
CA ALA A 56 -10.61 -10.46 -7.54
C ALA A 56 -10.04 -9.21 -6.81
N GLY A 57 -10.13 -8.02 -7.41
CA GLY A 57 -9.69 -6.77 -6.77
C GLY A 57 -8.20 -6.43 -6.92
N LYS A 58 -7.43 -7.15 -7.75
CA LYS A 58 -5.99 -6.89 -7.98
C LYS A 58 -5.70 -5.45 -8.42
N THR A 59 -6.42 -4.99 -9.44
CA THR A 59 -6.29 -3.60 -9.94
C THR A 59 -6.71 -2.59 -8.88
N THR A 60 -7.73 -2.90 -8.08
CA THR A 60 -8.17 -2.06 -6.95
C THR A 60 -7.07 -1.95 -5.89
N LEU A 61 -6.43 -3.06 -5.51
CA LEU A 61 -5.31 -3.06 -4.57
C LEU A 61 -4.15 -2.19 -5.08
N LEU A 62 -3.73 -2.39 -6.33
CA LEU A 62 -2.64 -1.60 -6.92
C LEU A 62 -2.98 -0.10 -7.00
N ARG A 63 -4.21 0.23 -7.39
CA ARG A 63 -4.70 1.63 -7.42
C ARG A 63 -4.80 2.25 -6.03
N ALA A 64 -5.17 1.48 -5.02
CA ALA A 64 -5.22 1.95 -3.64
C ALA A 64 -3.82 2.27 -3.10
N ILE A 65 -2.83 1.43 -3.41
CA ILE A 65 -1.41 1.70 -3.09
C ILE A 65 -0.93 2.98 -3.79
N ALA A 66 -1.24 3.12 -5.09
CA ALA A 66 -0.91 4.32 -5.87
C ALA A 66 -1.70 5.58 -5.46
N GLY A 67 -2.75 5.45 -4.64
CA GLY A 67 -3.61 6.55 -4.18
C GLY A 67 -4.71 6.97 -5.14
N ILE A 68 -4.89 6.22 -6.24
CA ILE A 68 -5.94 6.46 -7.23
C ILE A 68 -7.31 6.04 -6.66
N GLU A 69 -7.31 5.06 -5.76
CA GLU A 69 -8.50 4.58 -5.08
C GLU A 69 -8.41 4.88 -3.58
N HIS A 70 -9.48 5.43 -3.02
CA HIS A 70 -9.55 5.78 -1.60
C HIS A 70 -9.76 4.54 -0.74
N ILE A 71 -9.07 4.48 0.39
CA ILE A 71 -9.21 3.37 1.33
C ILE A 71 -10.43 3.60 2.22
N HIS A 72 -11.18 2.53 2.50
CA HIS A 72 -12.25 2.57 3.50
C HIS A 72 -11.72 2.30 4.92
N SER A 73 -10.76 1.37 5.03
CA SER A 73 -10.09 1.05 6.29
C SER A 73 -8.73 0.40 6.05
N GLY A 74 -7.93 0.27 7.12
CA GLY A 74 -6.60 -0.30 7.08
C GLY A 74 -5.51 0.76 6.93
N SER A 75 -4.31 0.33 6.56
CA SER A 75 -3.17 1.22 6.32
C SER A 75 -2.27 0.76 5.20
N ILE A 76 -1.61 1.73 4.56
CA ILE A 76 -0.58 1.55 3.55
C ILE A 76 0.65 2.33 3.99
N VAL A 77 1.78 1.65 4.10
CA VAL A 77 3.09 2.20 4.46
C VAL A 77 4.09 1.81 3.38
N VAL A 78 4.92 2.76 2.94
CA VAL A 78 5.99 2.51 1.97
C VAL A 78 7.27 3.14 2.50
N ASP A 79 8.35 2.35 2.55
CA ASP A 79 9.65 2.75 3.12
C ASP A 79 9.51 3.45 4.50
N GLY A 80 8.68 2.89 5.38
CA GLY A 80 8.38 3.44 6.71
C GLY A 80 7.49 4.70 6.74
N ARG A 81 7.10 5.25 5.58
CA ARG A 81 6.20 6.40 5.48
C ARG A 81 4.76 5.94 5.33
N VAL A 82 3.89 6.39 6.24
CA VAL A 82 2.44 6.18 6.12
C VAL A 82 1.90 6.98 4.93
N LEU A 83 1.31 6.29 3.95
CA LEU A 83 0.69 6.90 2.78
C LEU A 83 -0.82 7.00 2.91
N ALA A 84 -1.45 6.04 3.57
CA ALA A 84 -2.88 6.04 3.82
C ALA A 84 -3.20 5.32 5.13
N ASN A 85 -4.06 5.91 5.96
CA ASN A 85 -4.74 5.28 7.09
C ASN A 85 -5.99 6.12 7.44
N ARG A 86 -6.55 5.95 8.64
CA ARG A 86 -7.73 6.71 9.10
C ARG A 86 -7.52 8.24 9.18
N SER A 87 -6.30 8.70 9.39
CA SER A 87 -5.97 10.10 9.66
C SER A 87 -5.12 10.74 8.57
N ILE A 88 -4.46 9.94 7.76
CA ILE A 88 -3.50 10.36 6.74
C ILE A 88 -3.98 9.83 5.40
N GLU A 89 -4.05 10.70 4.41
CA GLU A 89 -4.21 10.32 3.02
C GLU A 89 -3.30 11.20 2.16
N VAL A 90 -2.19 10.61 1.72
CA VAL A 90 -1.23 11.27 0.84
C VAL A 90 -1.77 11.20 -0.60
N PRO A 91 -1.82 12.31 -1.35
CA PRO A 91 -2.30 12.28 -2.73
C PRO A 91 -1.30 11.54 -3.66
N PRO A 92 -1.77 10.93 -4.78
CA PRO A 92 -0.96 10.07 -5.65
C PRO A 92 0.42 10.63 -6.03
N GLU A 93 0.46 11.89 -6.45
CA GLU A 93 1.66 12.57 -6.93
C GLU A 93 2.72 12.78 -5.84
N GLN A 94 2.36 12.62 -4.57
CA GLN A 94 3.27 12.76 -3.42
C GLN A 94 3.65 11.41 -2.80
N ARG A 95 3.13 10.29 -3.31
CA ARG A 95 3.37 8.95 -2.75
C ARG A 95 4.73 8.34 -3.11
N ARG A 96 5.43 8.88 -4.11
CA ARG A 96 6.64 8.28 -4.69
C ARG A 96 6.41 6.83 -5.19
N VAL A 97 5.20 6.54 -5.64
CA VAL A 97 4.80 5.26 -6.23
C VAL A 97 4.59 5.45 -7.72
N GLY A 98 5.33 4.71 -8.55
CA GLY A 98 5.10 4.64 -9.98
C GLY A 98 4.07 3.56 -10.32
N MET A 99 3.16 3.83 -11.24
CA MET A 99 2.20 2.85 -11.74
C MET A 99 2.21 2.86 -13.26
N VAL A 100 2.40 1.69 -13.88
CA VAL A 100 2.24 1.49 -15.32
C VAL A 100 0.86 0.89 -15.57
N PHE A 101 0.06 1.54 -16.40
CA PHE A 101 -1.30 1.10 -16.72
C PHE A 101 -1.29 0.06 -17.85
N GLN A 102 -2.23 -0.89 -17.78
CA GLN A 102 -2.36 -1.96 -18.77
C GLN A 102 -2.57 -1.46 -20.20
N ASN A 103 -3.27 -0.33 -20.36
CA ASN A 103 -3.39 0.38 -21.63
C ASN A 103 -2.80 1.77 -21.43
N ALA A 104 -1.61 2.01 -21.98
CA ALA A 104 -1.12 3.37 -22.16
C ALA A 104 -1.98 4.03 -23.25
N ALA A 105 -2.66 5.12 -22.92
CA ALA A 105 -3.29 5.96 -23.94
C ALA A 105 -2.17 6.71 -24.67
N LEU A 106 -1.54 6.03 -25.63
CA LEU A 106 -0.70 6.66 -26.65
C LEU A 106 -1.67 7.15 -27.73
N PHE A 107 -1.93 8.45 -27.73
CA PHE A 107 -2.49 9.12 -28.90
C PHE A 107 -1.40 9.28 -29.97
#